data_AF-A0A357IWE3-F1
#
_entry.id   AF-A0A357IWE3-F1
#
_cell.length_a   1.000
_cell.length_b   1.000
_cell.length_c   1.000
_cell.angle_alpha   90.00
_cell.angle_beta   90.00
_cell.angle_gamma   90.00
#
_symmetry.space_group_name_H-M   'P 1'
#
loop_
_entity.id
_entity.type
_entity.pdbx_description
1 polymer ?
#
loop_
_entity_poly.entity_id
_entity_poly.type
_entity_poly.pdbx_seq_one_letter_code
_entity_poly.pdbx_strand_id
1 'polypeptide(L)'
;MNQDRTEFRKIARITGVFYLLIILCGMFAEGAVRAQIIVPGDSAGTAANILAQQGLFRAGILADLVMIVCDVIVALGFFVLLKPVSSSLSLLAAFFRLTQASILGLNLIFLWMALNINLGPDVFDSTQSADASLALTFMNAHATGYKIALVFFA
;
A
#
# COMPACT_ATOMS: atom_id res chain seq x y z
N MET A 1 26.17 -23.27 18.27
CA MET A 1 26.42 -21.83 18.56
C MET A 1 26.74 -20.99 17.30
N ASN A 2 27.56 -21.44 16.33
CA ASN A 2 27.85 -20.66 15.11
C ASN A 2 26.76 -20.73 14.02
N GLN A 3 26.01 -21.84 13.91
CA GLN A 3 24.91 -21.97 12.95
C GLN A 3 23.73 -21.04 13.29
N ASP A 4 23.27 -21.00 14.55
CA ASP A 4 22.18 -20.12 14.99
C ASP A 4 22.47 -18.63 14.73
N ARG A 5 23.71 -18.18 14.98
CA ARG A 5 24.12 -16.80 14.69
C ARG A 5 24.12 -16.49 13.20
N THR A 6 24.41 -17.46 12.35
CA THR A 6 24.48 -17.28 10.90
C THR A 6 23.07 -17.21 10.31
N GLU A 7 22.17 -18.10 10.74
CA GLU A 7 20.75 -18.06 10.36
C GLU A 7 20.07 -16.78 10.85
N PHE A 8 20.33 -16.35 12.10
CA PHE A 8 19.82 -15.09 12.63
C PHE A 8 20.25 -13.87 11.80
N ARG A 9 21.53 -13.82 11.37
CA ARG A 9 22.04 -12.76 10.49
C ARG A 9 21.40 -12.77 9.10
N LYS A 10 21.13 -13.96 8.54
CA LYS A 10 20.43 -14.08 7.25
C LYS A 10 19.02 -13.53 7.35
N ILE A 11 18.27 -13.94 8.38
CA ILE A 11 16.91 -13.43 8.63
C ILE A 11 16.94 -11.92 8.80
N ALA A 12 17.86 -11.37 9.61
CA ALA A 12 18.00 -9.93 9.79
C ALA A 12 18.23 -9.17 8.46
N ARG A 13 19.10 -9.69 7.58
CA ARG A 13 19.36 -9.08 6.27
C ARG A 13 18.15 -9.17 5.35
N ILE A 14 17.50 -10.33 5.28
CA ILE A 14 16.31 -10.52 4.45
C ILE A 14 15.19 -9.59 4.91
N THR A 15 14.90 -9.55 6.21
CA THR A 15 13.93 -8.62 6.81
C THR A 15 14.27 -7.17 6.47
N GLY A 16 15.54 -6.78 6.58
CA GLY A 16 16.00 -5.43 6.21
C GLY A 16 15.79 -5.10 4.73
N VAL A 17 16.06 -6.04 3.82
CA VAL A 17 15.83 -5.85 2.38
C VAL A 17 14.34 -5.67 2.08
N PHE A 18 13.48 -6.52 2.64
CA PHE A 18 12.03 -6.37 2.48
C PHE A 18 11.52 -5.05 3.07
N TYR A 19 12.10 -4.61 4.18
CA TYR A 19 11.77 -3.30 4.75
C TYR A 19 12.16 -2.13 3.84
N LEU A 20 13.32 -2.20 3.18
CA LEU A 20 13.70 -1.20 2.17
C LEU A 20 12.76 -1.23 0.96
N LEU A 21 12.32 -2.41 0.52
CA LEU A 21 11.34 -2.53 -0.57
C LEU A 21 10.01 -1.85 -0.21
N ILE A 22 9.53 -1.99 1.04
CA ILE A 22 8.33 -1.28 1.51
C ILE A 22 8.49 0.23 1.31
N ILE A 23 9.62 0.80 1.73
CA ILE A 23 9.88 2.25 1.63
C ILE A 23 9.89 2.68 0.17
N LEU A 24 10.59 1.94 -0.70
CA LEU A 24 10.67 2.27 -2.13
C LEU A 24 9.32 2.19 -2.83
N CYS A 25 8.55 1.12 -2.57
CA CYS A 25 7.21 0.95 -3.12
C CYS A 25 6.24 2.03 -2.63
N GLY A 26 6.24 2.34 -1.33
CA GLY A 26 5.40 3.39 -0.76
C GLY A 26 5.77 4.78 -1.31
N MET A 27 7.06 5.08 -1.44
CA MET A 27 7.53 6.34 -2.03
C MET A 27 7.13 6.46 -3.51
N PHE A 28 7.20 5.37 -4.27
CA PHE A 28 6.75 5.35 -5.66
C PHE A 28 5.23 5.55 -5.76
N ALA A 29 4.44 4.80 -4.99
CA ALA A 29 2.98 4.87 -5.05
C ALA A 29 2.45 6.23 -4.59
N GLU A 30 2.97 6.77 -3.48
CA GLU A 30 2.52 8.07 -2.94
C GLU A 30 3.16 9.24 -3.69
N GLY A 31 4.48 9.25 -3.76
CA GLY A 31 5.26 10.39 -4.24
C GLY A 31 5.39 10.48 -5.74
N ALA A 32 5.46 9.35 -6.46
CA ALA A 32 5.61 9.36 -7.92
C ALA A 32 4.27 9.19 -8.65
N VAL A 33 3.35 8.36 -8.14
CA VAL A 33 2.07 8.09 -8.82
C VAL A 33 0.99 9.05 -8.34
N ARG A 34 0.62 9.00 -7.04
CA ARG A 34 -0.52 9.78 -6.53
C ARG A 34 -0.28 11.29 -6.60
N ALA A 35 0.94 11.76 -6.35
CA ALA A 35 1.28 13.18 -6.47
C ALA A 35 1.15 13.75 -7.90
N GLN A 36 1.26 12.92 -8.94
CA GLN A 36 1.06 13.35 -10.33
C GLN A 36 -0.41 13.31 -10.74
N ILE A 37 -1.18 12.39 -10.15
CA ILE A 37 -2.55 12.12 -10.58
C ILE A 37 -3.56 12.99 -9.85
N ILE A 38 -3.37 13.21 -8.54
CA ILE A 38 -4.33 13.96 -7.71
C ILE A 38 -4.12 15.46 -7.90
N VAL A 39 -5.16 16.15 -8.34
CA VAL A 39 -5.23 17.62 -8.34
C VAL A 39 -6.07 18.06 -7.13
N PRO A 40 -5.48 18.65 -6.09
CA PRO A 40 -6.20 19.01 -4.88
C PRO A 40 -7.37 19.96 -5.16
N GLY A 41 -8.59 19.55 -4.81
CA GLY A 41 -9.80 20.36 -5.00
C GLY A 41 -10.39 20.35 -6.42
N ASP A 42 -9.75 19.67 -7.37
CA ASP A 42 -10.23 19.53 -8.75
C ASP A 42 -10.48 18.07 -9.12
N SER A 43 -11.74 17.66 -9.00
CA SER A 43 -12.18 16.31 -9.35
C SER A 43 -12.08 16.04 -10.85
N ALA A 44 -12.37 17.04 -11.70
CA ALA A 44 -12.32 16.90 -13.15
C ALA A 44 -10.87 16.74 -13.63
N GLY A 45 -9.95 17.55 -13.12
CA GLY A 45 -8.51 17.40 -13.40
C GLY A 45 -7.95 16.07 -12.93
N THR A 46 -8.34 15.61 -11.73
CA THR A 46 -7.93 14.29 -11.22
C THR A 46 -8.43 13.15 -12.09
N ALA A 47 -9.71 13.17 -12.50
CA ALA A 47 -10.30 12.18 -13.40
C ALA A 47 -9.60 12.16 -14.77
N ALA A 48 -9.31 13.33 -15.34
CA ALA A 48 -8.57 13.46 -16.59
C ALA A 48 -7.16 12.85 -16.49
N ASN A 49 -6.45 13.09 -15.40
CA ASN A 49 -5.12 12.50 -15.16
C ASN A 49 -5.18 10.97 -15.01
N ILE A 50 -6.19 10.44 -14.30
CA ILE A 50 -6.41 8.98 -14.18
C ILE A 50 -6.59 8.36 -15.57
N LEU A 51 -7.43 8.97 -16.41
CA LEU A 51 -7.71 8.49 -17.76
C LEU A 51 -6.49 8.61 -18.70
N ALA A 52 -5.71 9.67 -18.58
CA ALA A 52 -4.49 9.88 -19.36
C ALA A 52 -3.34 8.95 -18.92
N GLN A 53 -3.27 8.60 -17.63
CA GLN A 53 -2.14 7.89 -17.02
C GLN A 53 -2.55 6.58 -16.33
N GLN A 54 -3.48 5.82 -16.93
CA GLN A 54 -4.00 4.58 -16.36
C GLN A 54 -2.90 3.56 -16.01
N GLY A 55 -1.89 3.42 -16.87
CA GLY A 55 -0.77 2.51 -16.64
C GLY A 55 0.02 2.87 -15.39
N LEU A 56 0.26 4.17 -15.16
CA LEU A 56 0.94 4.68 -13.97
C LEU A 56 0.08 4.44 -12.72
N PHE A 57 -1.23 4.70 -12.80
CA PHE A 57 -2.15 4.46 -11.69
C PHE A 57 -2.19 2.97 -11.28
N ARG A 58 -2.29 2.07 -12.27
CA ARG A 58 -2.25 0.61 -12.04
C ARG A 58 -0.90 0.16 -11.47
N ALA A 59 0.20 0.72 -11.95
CA ALA A 59 1.52 0.46 -11.39
C ALA A 59 1.63 0.92 -9.93
N GLY A 60 1.02 2.05 -9.56
CA GLY A 60 0.92 2.50 -8.17
C GLY A 60 0.16 1.51 -7.28
N ILE A 61 -1.00 1.02 -7.73
CA ILE A 61 -1.77 -0.02 -7.01
C ILE A 61 -0.95 -1.30 -6.83
N LEU A 62 -0.25 -1.74 -7.87
CA LEU A 62 0.64 -2.91 -7.79
C LEU A 62 1.79 -2.68 -6.82
N ALA A 63 2.36 -1.48 -6.79
CA ALA A 63 3.41 -1.12 -5.84
C ALA A 63 2.90 -1.17 -4.39
N ASP A 64 1.70 -0.65 -4.10
CA ASP A 64 1.10 -0.78 -2.78
C ASP A 64 0.82 -2.25 -2.41
N LEU A 65 0.39 -3.08 -3.37
CA LEU A 65 0.19 -4.52 -3.12
C LEU A 65 1.51 -5.23 -2.78
N VAL A 66 2.58 -4.95 -3.52
CA VAL A 66 3.92 -5.48 -3.23
C VAL A 66 4.40 -4.99 -1.87
N MET A 67 4.18 -3.71 -1.54
CA MET A 67 4.50 -3.14 -0.24
C MET A 67 3.81 -3.92 0.89
N ILE A 68 2.52 -4.21 0.78
CA ILE A 68 1.74 -4.95 1.78
C ILE A 68 2.27 -6.38 1.95
N VAL A 69 2.60 -7.07 0.87
CA VAL A 69 3.17 -8.43 0.94
C VAL A 69 4.54 -8.41 1.62
N CYS A 70 5.38 -7.42 1.31
CA CYS A 70 6.66 -7.22 1.99
C CYS A 70 6.46 -6.91 3.48
N ASP A 71 5.42 -6.14 3.83
CA ASP A 71 5.10 -5.77 5.22
C ASP A 71 4.81 -7.00 6.11
N VAL A 72 4.08 -7.98 5.57
CA VAL A 72 3.81 -9.27 6.22
C VAL A 72 5.08 -10.09 6.40
N ILE A 73 5.96 -10.14 5.40
CA ILE A 73 7.25 -10.83 5.49
C ILE A 73 8.12 -10.18 6.58
N VAL A 74 8.14 -8.84 6.64
CA VAL A 74 8.85 -8.11 7.69
C VAL A 74 8.25 -8.40 9.06
N ALA A 75 6.92 -8.47 9.21
CA ALA A 75 6.29 -8.80 10.48
C ALA A 75 6.76 -10.16 11.03
N LEU A 76 6.84 -11.18 10.16
CA LEU A 76 7.40 -12.49 10.52
C LEU A 76 8.89 -12.40 10.84
N GLY A 77 9.65 -11.62 10.07
CA GLY A 77 11.06 -11.38 10.29
C GLY A 77 11.34 -10.75 11.66
N PHE A 78 10.63 -9.67 12.00
CA PHE A 78 10.72 -9.02 13.30
C PHE A 78 10.24 -9.92 14.43
N PHE A 79 9.20 -10.72 14.21
CA PHE A 79 8.77 -11.69 15.22
C PHE A 79 9.92 -12.61 15.64
N VAL A 80 10.62 -13.21 14.67
CA VAL A 80 11.73 -14.12 14.92
C VAL A 80 12.92 -13.39 15.55
N LEU A 81 13.23 -12.17 15.09
CA LEU A 81 14.38 -11.39 15.58
C LEU A 81 14.20 -10.85 16.99
N LEU A 82 12.96 -10.47 17.38
CA LEU A 82 12.65 -9.86 18.66
C LEU A 82 12.19 -10.86 19.73
N LYS A 83 11.81 -12.08 19.32
CA LYS A 83 11.42 -13.16 20.25
C LYS A 83 12.43 -13.42 21.39
N PRO A 84 13.76 -13.37 21.18
CA PRO A 84 14.74 -13.55 22.25
C PRO A 84 14.74 -12.45 23.32
N VAL A 85 14.23 -11.24 23.00
CA VAL A 85 14.16 -10.11 23.93
C VAL A 85 12.86 -10.17 24.74
N SER A 86 11.72 -10.33 24.06
CA SER A 86 10.42 -10.53 24.69
C SER A 86 9.45 -11.17 23.69
N SER A 87 9.01 -12.39 23.99
CA SER A 87 8.07 -13.10 23.13
C SER A 87 6.71 -12.40 23.06
N SER A 88 6.24 -11.79 24.15
CA SER A 88 4.94 -11.14 24.20
C SER A 88 4.91 -9.83 23.40
N LEU A 89 5.94 -8.98 23.54
CA LEU A 89 6.03 -7.73 22.78
C LEU A 89 6.27 -8.01 21.29
N SER A 90 7.10 -9.01 20.99
CA SER A 90 7.34 -9.45 19.61
C SER A 90 6.06 -9.92 18.92
N LEU A 91 5.24 -10.70 19.63
CA LEU A 91 3.94 -11.16 19.13
C LEU A 91 2.96 -9.99 18.93
N LEU A 92 2.91 -9.05 19.88
CA LEU A 92 2.05 -7.87 19.79
C LEU A 92 2.41 -7.00 18.57
N ALA A 93 3.71 -6.76 18.34
CA ALA A 93 4.19 -6.02 17.17
C ALA A 93 3.82 -6.73 15.85
N ALA A 94 3.96 -8.06 15.80
CA ALA A 94 3.55 -8.84 14.63
C ALA A 94 2.05 -8.72 14.36
N PHE A 95 1.21 -8.78 15.41
CA PHE A 95 -0.24 -8.58 15.26
C PHE A 95 -0.59 -7.18 14.76
N PHE A 96 0.03 -6.14 15.31
CA PHE A 96 -0.20 -4.76 14.86
C PHE A 96 0.15 -4.58 13.38
N ARG A 97 1.30 -5.12 12.95
CA ARG A 97 1.69 -5.10 11.53
C ARG A 97 0.73 -5.90 10.64
N LEU A 98 0.24 -7.06 11.08
CA LEU A 98 -0.78 -7.82 10.33
C LEU A 98 -2.11 -7.06 10.23
N THR A 99 -2.53 -6.39 11.29
CA THR A 99 -3.73 -5.54 11.29
C THR A 99 -3.55 -4.38 10.31
N GLN A 100 -2.42 -3.68 10.34
CA GLN A 100 -2.07 -2.66 9.36
C GLN A 100 -2.15 -3.19 7.93
N ALA A 101 -1.47 -4.30 7.64
CA ALA A 101 -1.43 -4.91 6.30
C ALA A 101 -2.84 -5.28 5.80
N SER A 102 -3.70 -5.77 6.70
CA SER A 102 -5.10 -6.11 6.38
C SER A 102 -5.92 -4.86 6.05
N ILE A 103 -5.78 -3.78 6.82
CA ILE A 103 -6.46 -2.52 6.57
C ILE A 103 -5.99 -1.93 5.23
N LEU A 104 -4.67 -1.88 4.98
CA LEU A 104 -4.10 -1.40 3.72
C LEU A 104 -4.58 -2.23 2.52
N GLY A 105 -4.63 -3.56 2.66
CA GLY A 105 -5.10 -4.47 1.60
C GLY A 105 -6.56 -4.21 1.22
N LEU A 106 -7.44 -4.03 2.20
CA LEU A 106 -8.83 -3.67 1.96
C LEU A 106 -8.95 -2.26 1.36
N ASN A 107 -8.10 -1.34 1.81
CA ASN A 107 -8.11 0.05 1.35
C ASN A 107 -7.83 0.17 -0.16
N LEU A 108 -7.05 -0.75 -0.75
CA LEU A 108 -6.78 -0.77 -2.20
C LEU A 108 -8.05 -0.87 -3.05
N ILE A 109 -9.14 -1.40 -2.51
CA ILE A 109 -10.43 -1.47 -3.21
C ILE A 109 -10.89 -0.07 -3.63
N PHE A 110 -10.65 0.96 -2.80
CA PHE A 110 -11.04 2.33 -3.13
C PHE A 110 -10.26 2.90 -4.32
N LEU A 111 -8.95 2.62 -4.43
CA LEU A 111 -8.18 3.01 -5.62
C LEU A 111 -8.70 2.28 -6.86
N TRP A 112 -9.00 0.99 -6.71
CA TRP A 112 -9.54 0.20 -7.82
C TRP A 112 -10.92 0.70 -8.27
N MET A 113 -11.79 1.09 -7.34
CA MET A 113 -13.07 1.74 -7.64
C MET A 113 -12.89 3.10 -8.33
N ALA A 114 -11.93 3.92 -7.86
CA ALA A 114 -11.61 5.19 -8.48
C ALA A 114 -11.14 5.01 -9.94
N LEU A 115 -10.40 3.95 -10.26
CA LEU A 115 -10.03 3.65 -11.65
C LEU A 115 -11.23 3.20 -12.48
N ASN A 116 -12.00 2.23 -11.99
CA ASN A 116 -13.09 1.63 -12.78
C ASN A 116 -14.23 2.60 -13.02
N ILE A 117 -14.56 3.47 -12.05
CA ILE A 117 -15.61 4.47 -12.26
C ILE A 117 -15.22 5.33 -13.46
N ASN A 118 -14.01 5.89 -13.49
CA ASN A 118 -13.55 6.73 -14.61
C ASN A 118 -13.56 6.03 -15.98
N LEU A 119 -13.41 4.70 -16.03
CA LEU A 119 -13.38 3.93 -17.28
C LEU A 119 -14.76 3.58 -17.84
N GLY A 120 -15.83 3.71 -17.06
CA GLY A 120 -17.19 3.33 -17.45
C GLY A 120 -17.49 1.83 -17.33
N PRO A 121 -18.77 1.42 -17.47
CA PRO A 121 -19.22 0.02 -17.30
C PRO A 121 -18.69 -0.93 -18.40
N ASP A 122 -18.30 -0.40 -19.55
CA ASP A 122 -17.59 -1.13 -20.59
C ASP A 122 -16.19 -0.55 -20.74
N VAL A 123 -15.17 -1.37 -20.48
CA VAL A 123 -13.74 -1.05 -20.69
C VAL A 123 -13.46 -0.63 -22.16
N PHE A 124 -14.43 -0.81 -23.06
CA PHE A 124 -14.39 -0.48 -24.49
C PHE A 124 -15.33 0.66 -24.93
N ASP A 125 -16.17 1.20 -24.05
CA ASP A 125 -17.10 2.31 -24.40
C ASP A 125 -16.92 3.48 -23.44
N SER A 126 -15.91 4.30 -23.71
CA SER A 126 -15.48 5.44 -22.89
C SER A 126 -16.39 6.67 -22.99
N THR A 127 -17.66 6.49 -23.38
CA THR A 127 -18.58 7.60 -23.72
C THR A 127 -19.46 8.06 -22.57
N GLN A 128 -19.51 7.33 -21.45
CA GLN A 128 -20.13 7.81 -20.21
C GLN A 128 -19.06 8.35 -19.27
N SER A 129 -18.98 9.68 -19.19
CA SER A 129 -18.24 10.40 -18.16
C SER A 129 -18.76 9.99 -16.80
N ALA A 130 -18.04 9.08 -16.15
CA ALA A 130 -18.28 8.76 -14.77
C ALA A 130 -18.11 9.97 -13.87
N ASP A 131 -18.84 9.94 -12.76
CA ASP A 131 -18.93 11.03 -11.81
C ASP A 131 -17.54 11.29 -11.18
N ALA A 132 -16.82 12.26 -11.74
CA ALA A 132 -15.47 12.62 -11.31
C ALA A 132 -15.42 12.96 -9.80
N SER A 133 -16.54 13.43 -9.27
CA SER A 133 -16.74 13.69 -7.84
C SER A 133 -16.65 12.40 -7.00
N LEU A 134 -17.23 11.29 -7.47
CA LEU A 134 -17.16 9.99 -6.81
C LEU A 134 -15.76 9.40 -6.87
N ALA A 135 -15.06 9.52 -8.01
CA ALA A 135 -13.67 9.10 -8.12
C ALA A 135 -12.77 9.79 -7.09
N LEU A 136 -12.88 11.12 -6.97
CA LEU A 136 -12.13 11.88 -5.97
C LEU A 136 -12.52 11.48 -4.54
N THR A 137 -13.80 11.18 -4.30
CA THR A 137 -14.29 10.69 -3.00
C THR A 137 -13.63 9.37 -2.62
N PHE A 138 -13.52 8.41 -3.54
CA PHE A 138 -12.81 7.16 -3.29
C PHE A 138 -11.31 7.37 -3.05
N MET A 139 -10.67 8.29 -3.77
CA MET A 139 -9.27 8.65 -3.51
C MET A 139 -9.08 9.22 -2.10
N ASN A 140 -10.00 10.06 -1.64
CA ASN A 140 -9.99 10.61 -0.27
C ASN A 140 -10.29 9.55 0.79
N ALA A 141 -11.21 8.62 0.50
CA ALA A 141 -11.48 7.47 1.36
C ALA A 141 -10.23 6.60 1.51
N HIS A 142 -9.53 6.31 0.40
CA HIS A 142 -8.23 5.64 0.42
C HIS A 142 -7.22 6.39 1.30
N ALA A 143 -7.04 7.69 1.09
CA ALA A 143 -6.10 8.49 1.88
C ALA A 143 -6.40 8.44 3.40
N THR A 144 -7.68 8.39 3.75
CA THR A 144 -8.12 8.27 5.15
C THR A 144 -7.85 6.86 5.70
N GLY A 145 -8.22 5.80 4.96
CA GLY A 145 -7.94 4.42 5.35
C GLY A 145 -6.44 4.14 5.52
N TYR A 146 -5.61 4.76 4.68
CA TYR A 146 -4.15 4.66 4.80
C TYR A 146 -3.65 5.26 6.12
N LYS A 147 -4.14 6.46 6.48
CA LYS A 147 -3.82 7.11 7.77
C LYS A 147 -4.28 6.29 8.96
N ILE A 148 -5.44 5.65 8.87
CA ILE A 148 -5.95 4.74 9.91
C ILE A 148 -5.02 3.53 10.06
N ALA A 149 -4.57 2.94 8.96
CA ALA A 149 -3.65 1.81 9.01
C ALA A 149 -2.32 2.16 9.69
N LEU A 150 -1.79 3.37 9.47
CA LEU A 150 -0.55 3.84 10.08
C LEU A 150 -0.61 3.94 11.61
N VAL A 151 -1.80 4.00 12.23
CA VAL A 151 -1.94 3.95 13.70
C VAL A 151 -1.44 2.62 14.26
N PHE A 152 -1.54 1.55 13.48
CA PHE A 152 -1.07 0.20 13.83
C PHE A 152 0.38 -0.06 13.39
N PHE A 153 1.09 0.97 12.93
CA PHE A 153 2.49 0.83 12.55
C PHE A 153 3.34 0.50 13.78
N ALA A 154 3.99 -0.66 13.74
CA ALA A 154 4.83 -1.19 14.80
C ALA A 154 6.17 -1.71 14.25
#